data_AF-A0A8H6EY95-F1
#
_entry.id   AF-A0A8H6EY95-F1
#
_cell.length_a   1.000
_cell.length_b   1.000
_cell.length_c   1.000
_cell.angle_alpha   90.00
_cell.angle_beta   90.00
_cell.angle_gamma   90.00
#
_symmetry.space_group_name_H-M   'P 1'
#
loop_
_entity.id
_entity.type
_entity.pdbx_description
1 polymer ?
#
loop_
_entity_poly.entity_id
_entity_poly.type
_entity_poly.pdbx_seq_one_letter_code
_entity_poly.pdbx_strand_id
1 'polypeptide(L)'
;MVGEFIKENAYGTFKPIDLWNFLKDHKLNKFKYDISTIMSSWIHTAGYPVISVSYDESKRVVVEQHRLLNNASDATDIEDIPYQIPLFLKTKDGNLGRQMLTDRKLVLDTQNVFFVNYNDVAFVTVKYSLEFYRMLAENLEKLAEVELIQLFEDIAVLLSTNTNNSDVALGLLETVKGIKKIKHFSKKALTIAVTELTNLAQAVSSYSYFKDKNLHHKLLKFIDQIESRWLSQLQWDDLSSIDETEAELRRLLMSLNYQNGTAAKIAKKLYKKLMHGPKNSIPKELLLPIFALVQTSASNKEFKEIFKLIKSPGLVVQNIIQPASSYDVQIAAVNSLGFVTAKDLRNKTLNFVSTNFDIAMIEFAVIGFRLQPDFYDELWSWFNLHFRTIYSRAAREKDGKFTKFFNAVTEMIFESCLHDDRLSGEVTTFVKKQNVELVNNCFNSATEKFENIKLLNGSNDELREYLV
;
A
#
# COMPACT_ATOMS: atom_id res chain seq x y z
N MET A 1 -18.94 21.62 -30.20
CA MET A 1 -19.76 21.08 -29.09
C MET A 1 -19.68 21.95 -27.85
N VAL A 2 -18.77 21.76 -26.89
CA VAL A 2 -18.77 22.58 -25.64
C VAL A 2 -18.60 24.09 -25.92
N GLY A 3 -17.73 24.46 -26.87
CA GLY A 3 -17.60 25.86 -27.28
C GLY A 3 -18.82 26.46 -28.00
N GLU A 4 -19.71 25.64 -28.58
CA GLU A 4 -20.99 26.09 -29.14
C GLU A 4 -21.99 26.34 -28.00
N PHE A 5 -22.10 25.40 -27.04
CA PHE A 5 -22.92 25.57 -25.84
C PHE A 5 -22.58 26.84 -25.05
N ILE A 6 -21.29 27.11 -24.84
CA ILE A 6 -20.82 28.32 -24.14
C ILE A 6 -21.24 29.59 -24.88
N LYS A 7 -21.21 29.59 -26.22
CA LYS A 7 -21.63 30.76 -27.02
C LYS A 7 -23.14 30.97 -26.96
N GLU A 8 -23.93 29.90 -27.02
CA GLU A 8 -25.40 29.96 -26.94
C GLU A 8 -25.89 30.44 -25.57
N ASN A 9 -25.14 30.16 -24.51
CA ASN A 9 -25.47 30.54 -23.13
C ASN A 9 -24.61 31.71 -22.60
N ALA A 10 -23.97 32.46 -23.50
CA ALA A 10 -23.06 33.53 -23.12
C ALA A 10 -23.76 34.59 -22.25
N TYR A 11 -23.11 34.99 -21.16
CA TYR A 11 -23.60 35.97 -20.17
C TYR A 11 -24.88 35.55 -19.42
N GLY A 12 -25.35 34.32 -19.58
CA GLY A 12 -26.50 33.75 -18.88
C GLY A 12 -26.12 32.78 -17.76
N THR A 13 -27.13 32.09 -17.22
CA THR A 13 -26.98 30.96 -16.30
C THR A 13 -27.59 29.71 -16.92
N PHE A 14 -27.04 28.55 -16.59
CA PHE A 14 -27.54 27.26 -17.06
C PHE A 14 -27.54 26.24 -15.91
N LYS A 15 -28.38 25.21 -16.03
CA LYS A 15 -28.36 24.04 -15.16
C LYS A 15 -27.50 22.95 -15.82
N PRO A 16 -26.91 22.01 -15.06
CA PRO A 16 -26.15 20.89 -15.63
C PRO A 16 -26.92 20.11 -16.71
N ILE A 17 -28.24 19.95 -16.55
CA ILE A 17 -29.09 19.25 -17.51
C ILE A 17 -29.16 19.95 -18.89
N ASP A 18 -28.99 21.27 -18.95
CA ASP A 18 -29.02 22.03 -20.21
C ASP A 18 -27.81 21.66 -21.07
N LEU A 19 -26.64 21.46 -20.45
CA LEU A 19 -25.46 20.95 -21.13
C LEU A 19 -25.73 19.54 -21.66
N TRP A 20 -26.26 18.62 -20.84
CA TRP A 20 -26.47 17.23 -21.27
C TRP A 20 -27.48 17.10 -22.40
N ASN A 21 -28.57 17.85 -22.37
CA ASN A 21 -29.55 17.91 -23.46
C ASN A 21 -28.92 18.50 -24.73
N PHE A 22 -28.13 19.58 -24.60
CA PHE A 22 -27.39 20.13 -25.74
C PHE A 22 -26.45 19.10 -26.37
N LEU A 23 -25.65 18.38 -25.57
CA LEU A 23 -24.74 17.35 -26.09
C LEU A 23 -25.52 16.19 -26.75
N LYS A 24 -26.66 15.79 -26.17
CA LYS A 24 -27.54 14.74 -26.69
C LYS A 24 -28.04 15.07 -28.10
N ASP A 25 -28.50 16.30 -28.30
CA ASP A 25 -29.08 16.76 -29.57
C ASP A 25 -28.02 17.28 -30.56
N HIS A 26 -26.77 17.42 -30.13
CA HIS A 26 -25.69 17.94 -30.95
C HIS A 26 -25.39 17.03 -32.15
N LYS A 27 -25.22 17.61 -33.34
CA LYS A 27 -24.88 16.92 -34.61
C LYS A 27 -23.65 16.00 -34.58
N LEU A 28 -22.78 16.15 -33.58
CA LEU A 28 -21.58 15.30 -33.39
C LEU A 28 -21.87 14.03 -32.57
N ASN A 29 -23.02 13.94 -31.90
CA ASN A 29 -23.50 12.73 -31.25
C ASN A 29 -24.05 11.73 -32.29
N LYS A 30 -23.16 11.22 -33.15
CA LYS A 30 -23.52 10.33 -34.28
C LYS A 30 -24.22 9.03 -33.85
N PHE A 31 -23.93 8.58 -32.63
CA PHE A 31 -24.48 7.35 -32.06
C PHE A 31 -25.78 7.57 -31.28
N LYS A 32 -26.29 8.81 -31.23
CA LYS A 32 -27.53 9.18 -30.53
C LYS A 32 -27.56 8.70 -29.07
N TYR A 33 -26.42 8.76 -28.39
CA TYR A 33 -26.36 8.41 -26.98
C TYR A 33 -27.28 9.33 -26.18
N ASP A 34 -28.03 8.76 -25.24
CA ASP A 34 -28.86 9.52 -24.32
C ASP A 34 -28.00 10.12 -23.20
N ILE A 35 -27.22 11.16 -23.54
CA ILE A 35 -26.21 11.75 -22.65
C ILE A 35 -26.83 12.23 -21.33
N SER A 36 -28.05 12.76 -21.36
CA SER A 36 -28.78 13.19 -20.16
C SER A 36 -29.03 12.03 -19.21
N THR A 37 -29.47 10.87 -19.71
CA THR A 37 -29.69 9.67 -18.90
C THR A 37 -28.38 9.08 -18.40
N ILE A 38 -27.35 9.05 -19.25
CA ILE A 38 -26.01 8.61 -18.85
C ILE A 38 -25.54 9.45 -17.67
N MET A 39 -25.42 10.77 -17.86
CA MET A 39 -24.90 11.67 -16.82
C MET A 39 -25.77 11.67 -15.56
N SER A 40 -27.09 11.50 -15.69
CA SER A 40 -27.97 11.38 -14.53
C SER A 40 -27.61 10.17 -13.66
N SER A 41 -27.18 9.05 -14.25
CA SER A 41 -26.75 7.89 -13.46
C SER A 41 -25.46 8.15 -12.66
N TRP A 42 -24.62 9.10 -13.09
CA TRP A 42 -23.30 9.39 -12.47
C TRP A 42 -23.34 10.48 -11.39
N ILE A 43 -24.24 11.45 -11.49
CA ILE A 43 -24.14 12.70 -10.69
C ILE A 43 -25.16 12.82 -9.55
N HIS A 44 -26.18 11.97 -9.49
CA HIS A 44 -27.27 12.11 -8.49
C HIS A 44 -26.98 11.42 -7.17
N THR A 45 -26.16 10.37 -7.17
CA THR A 45 -25.95 9.51 -6.00
C THR A 45 -24.47 9.32 -5.76
N ALA A 46 -24.03 9.46 -4.50
CA ALA A 46 -22.64 9.35 -4.10
C ALA A 46 -22.04 7.95 -4.38
N GLY A 47 -20.72 7.90 -4.56
CA GLY A 47 -20.00 6.70 -4.98
C GLY A 47 -19.79 6.63 -6.49
N TYR A 48 -19.08 5.60 -6.92
CA TYR A 48 -18.76 5.34 -8.33
C TYR A 48 -18.82 3.83 -8.59
N PRO A 49 -18.87 3.36 -9.84
CA PRO A 49 -19.07 1.93 -10.09
C PRO A 49 -17.77 1.12 -9.93
N VAL A 50 -17.92 -0.06 -9.33
CA VAL A 50 -17.02 -1.19 -9.51
C VAL A 50 -17.65 -2.15 -10.52
N ILE A 51 -16.87 -2.62 -11.48
CA ILE A 51 -17.29 -3.64 -12.44
C ILE A 51 -16.52 -4.93 -12.22
N SER A 52 -17.23 -6.05 -12.10
CA SER A 52 -16.68 -7.39 -12.00
C SER A 52 -16.65 -8.05 -13.37
N VAL A 53 -15.49 -8.53 -13.78
CA VAL A 53 -15.23 -9.18 -15.07
C VAL A 53 -14.86 -10.64 -14.82
N SER A 54 -15.70 -11.54 -15.33
CA SER A 54 -15.54 -12.99 -15.14
C SER A 54 -15.93 -13.76 -16.41
N TYR A 55 -15.74 -15.08 -16.38
CA TYR A 55 -16.24 -15.98 -17.41
C TYR A 55 -17.52 -16.67 -16.93
N ASP A 56 -18.52 -16.81 -17.81
CA ASP A 56 -19.61 -17.75 -17.57
C ASP A 56 -19.19 -19.20 -17.85
N GLU A 57 -20.11 -20.15 -17.63
CA GLU A 57 -19.89 -21.57 -17.89
C GLU A 57 -19.51 -21.88 -19.35
N SER A 58 -19.94 -21.02 -20.29
CA SER A 58 -19.63 -21.10 -21.71
C SER A 58 -18.39 -20.28 -22.12
N LYS A 59 -17.59 -19.83 -21.14
CA LYS A 59 -16.38 -19.00 -21.33
C LYS A 59 -16.63 -17.65 -22.01
N ARG A 60 -17.87 -17.15 -22.01
CA ARG A 60 -18.17 -15.78 -22.43
C ARG A 60 -17.84 -14.81 -21.32
N VAL A 61 -17.47 -13.60 -21.69
CA VAL A 61 -17.11 -12.56 -20.73
C VAL A 61 -18.35 -11.94 -20.16
N VAL A 62 -18.47 -11.98 -18.84
CA VAL A 62 -19.56 -11.39 -18.07
C VAL A 62 -19.02 -10.15 -17.37
N VAL A 63 -19.73 -9.05 -17.53
CA VAL A 63 -19.46 -7.79 -16.82
C VAL A 63 -20.67 -7.47 -15.95
N GLU A 64 -20.45 -7.34 -14.65
CA GLU A 64 -21.48 -7.00 -13.67
C GLU A 64 -21.05 -5.78 -12.87
N GLN A 65 -21.96 -4.84 -12.63
CA GLN A 65 -21.64 -3.58 -11.94
C GLN A 65 -22.29 -3.47 -10.57
N HIS A 66 -21.60 -2.85 -9.63
CA HIS A 66 -22.14 -2.43 -8.34
C HIS A 66 -21.62 -1.06 -7.97
N ARG A 67 -22.33 -0.38 -7.07
CA ARG A 67 -21.85 0.87 -6.47
C ARG A 67 -20.73 0.58 -5.47
N LEU A 68 -19.60 1.24 -5.67
CA LEU A 68 -18.48 1.26 -4.75
C LEU A 68 -18.57 2.50 -3.85
N LEU A 69 -18.49 2.26 -2.55
CA LEU A 69 -18.44 3.28 -1.50
C LEU A 69 -17.17 3.07 -0.68
N ASN A 70 -16.57 4.17 -0.22
CA ASN A 70 -15.33 4.10 0.55
C ASN A 70 -15.54 3.48 1.94
N ASN A 71 -16.71 3.67 2.57
CA ASN A 71 -17.03 3.11 3.88
C ASN A 71 -18.24 2.17 3.80
N ALA A 72 -18.10 0.98 4.40
CA ALA A 72 -19.19 0.02 4.49
C ALA A 72 -20.39 0.52 5.31
N SER A 73 -20.17 1.45 6.25
CA SER A 73 -21.23 2.11 7.04
C SER A 73 -22.17 2.96 6.19
N ASP A 74 -21.71 3.45 5.04
CA ASP A 74 -22.48 4.33 4.17
C ASP A 74 -23.41 3.54 3.23
N ALA A 75 -23.30 2.20 3.23
CA ALA A 75 -24.00 1.32 2.31
C ALA A 75 -25.48 1.05 2.68
N THR A 76 -25.91 1.31 3.92
CA THR A 76 -27.28 0.99 4.35
C THR A 76 -28.33 1.98 3.82
N ASP A 77 -27.91 3.19 3.45
CA ASP A 77 -28.82 4.30 3.14
C ASP A 77 -28.81 4.71 1.65
N ILE A 78 -27.97 4.08 0.83
CA ILE A 78 -27.78 4.42 -0.58
C ILE A 78 -28.20 3.26 -1.48
N GLU A 79 -29.16 3.49 -2.37
CA GLU A 79 -29.57 2.50 -3.36
C GLU A 79 -28.45 2.21 -4.39
N ASP A 80 -28.18 0.93 -4.62
CA ASP A 80 -27.30 0.45 -5.68
C ASP A 80 -28.04 0.49 -7.02
N ILE A 81 -28.26 1.68 -7.59
CA ILE A 81 -28.85 1.83 -8.93
C ILE A 81 -27.73 1.68 -10.00
N PRO A 82 -27.92 0.84 -11.03
CA PRO A 82 -26.94 0.69 -12.12
C PRO A 82 -26.61 2.01 -12.81
N TYR A 83 -25.32 2.21 -13.08
CA TYR A 83 -24.81 3.29 -13.90
C TYR A 83 -24.95 2.94 -15.38
N GLN A 84 -25.00 3.95 -16.26
CA GLN A 84 -24.78 3.74 -17.69
C GLN A 84 -23.29 3.92 -17.99
N ILE A 85 -22.59 2.79 -18.15
CA ILE A 85 -21.14 2.74 -18.25
C ILE A 85 -20.72 2.40 -19.69
N PRO A 86 -20.00 3.29 -20.39
CA PRO A 86 -19.33 2.92 -21.63
C PRO A 86 -18.13 2.02 -21.31
N LEU A 87 -18.24 0.73 -21.62
CA LEU A 87 -17.14 -0.22 -21.51
C LEU A 87 -16.19 -0.04 -22.68
N PHE A 88 -14.91 0.17 -22.39
CA PHE A 88 -13.84 0.24 -23.36
C PHE A 88 -13.07 -1.08 -23.37
N LEU A 89 -13.32 -1.92 -24.37
CA LEU A 89 -12.83 -3.30 -24.42
C LEU A 89 -11.60 -3.39 -25.32
N LYS A 90 -10.50 -3.95 -24.82
CA LYS A 90 -9.37 -4.39 -25.64
C LYS A 90 -9.46 -5.90 -25.81
N THR A 91 -9.34 -6.38 -27.04
CA THR A 91 -9.34 -7.81 -27.37
C THR A 91 -7.93 -8.41 -27.33
N LYS A 92 -7.81 -9.74 -27.30
CA LYS A 92 -6.50 -10.42 -27.28
C LYS A 92 -5.67 -10.17 -28.54
N ASP A 93 -6.33 -9.85 -29.65
CA ASP A 93 -5.71 -9.45 -30.93
C ASP A 93 -5.35 -7.95 -30.98
N GLY A 94 -5.61 -7.20 -29.91
CA GLY A 94 -5.32 -5.77 -29.82
C GLY A 94 -6.40 -4.84 -30.40
N ASN A 95 -7.49 -5.38 -30.94
CA ASN A 95 -8.61 -4.55 -31.42
C ASN A 95 -9.32 -3.88 -30.24
N LEU A 96 -9.75 -2.64 -30.46
CA LEU A 96 -10.48 -1.83 -29.50
C LEU A 96 -11.97 -1.83 -29.84
N GLY A 97 -12.80 -2.10 -28.84
CA GLY A 97 -14.25 -2.14 -28.93
C GLY A 97 -14.89 -1.28 -27.85
N ARG A 98 -16.17 -0.93 -28.05
CA ARG A 98 -16.97 -0.20 -27.08
C ARG A 98 -18.34 -0.84 -26.94
N GLN A 99 -18.82 -0.94 -25.72
CA GLN A 99 -20.14 -1.51 -25.43
C GLN A 99 -20.77 -0.75 -24.26
N MET A 100 -22.05 -0.42 -24.32
CA MET A 100 -22.73 0.21 -23.20
C MET A 100 -23.21 -0.88 -22.22
N LEU A 101 -22.88 -0.71 -20.94
CA LEU A 101 -23.46 -1.44 -19.82
C LEU A 101 -24.55 -0.55 -19.21
N THR A 102 -25.80 -0.81 -19.58
CA THR A 102 -26.98 -0.04 -19.12
C THR A 102 -27.68 -0.66 -17.92
N ASP A 103 -27.49 -1.96 -17.73
CA ASP A 103 -28.14 -2.77 -16.71
C ASP A 103 -27.09 -3.32 -15.73
N ARG A 104 -27.57 -4.05 -14.71
CA ARG A 104 -26.71 -4.68 -13.70
C ARG A 104 -25.61 -5.55 -14.31
N LYS A 105 -25.96 -6.28 -15.37
CA LYS A 105 -25.13 -7.35 -15.94
C LYS A 105 -25.20 -7.32 -17.45
N LEU A 106 -24.07 -7.60 -18.09
CA LEU A 106 -23.93 -7.76 -19.53
C LEU A 106 -23.07 -8.99 -19.81
N VAL A 107 -23.55 -9.85 -20.71
CA VAL A 107 -22.75 -10.93 -21.28
C VAL A 107 -22.28 -10.49 -22.64
N LEU A 108 -20.97 -10.45 -22.85
CA LEU A 108 -20.38 -10.09 -24.12
C LEU A 108 -20.41 -11.31 -25.06
N ASP A 109 -20.85 -11.10 -26.30
CA ASP A 109 -20.89 -12.12 -27.35
C ASP A 109 -19.48 -12.43 -27.91
N THR A 110 -18.46 -12.39 -27.06
CA THR A 110 -17.08 -12.69 -27.40
C THR A 110 -16.32 -13.22 -26.19
N GLN A 111 -15.46 -14.21 -26.44
CA GLN A 111 -14.49 -14.72 -25.48
C GLN A 111 -13.12 -14.01 -25.62
N ASN A 112 -13.03 -13.06 -26.56
CA ASN A 112 -11.76 -12.48 -26.99
C ASN A 112 -11.39 -11.21 -26.21
N VAL A 113 -12.10 -10.86 -25.14
CA VAL A 113 -11.70 -9.71 -24.30
C VAL A 113 -10.39 -10.04 -23.57
N PHE A 114 -9.47 -9.09 -23.64
CA PHE A 114 -8.19 -9.10 -22.95
C PHE A 114 -8.18 -8.14 -21.77
N PHE A 115 -8.65 -6.91 -21.96
CA PHE A 115 -8.65 -5.89 -20.90
C PHE A 115 -9.91 -5.04 -21.00
N VAL A 116 -10.46 -4.66 -19.85
CA VAL A 116 -11.63 -3.78 -19.75
C VAL A 116 -11.19 -2.42 -19.22
N ASN A 117 -11.78 -1.37 -19.78
CA ASN A 117 -11.40 0.03 -19.60
C ASN A 117 -10.05 0.40 -20.25
N TYR A 118 -9.81 -0.01 -21.51
CA TYR A 118 -8.56 0.36 -22.20
C TYR A 118 -8.31 1.88 -22.13
N ASN A 119 -7.04 2.28 -21.96
CA ASN A 119 -6.59 3.66 -21.75
C ASN A 119 -7.18 4.39 -20.52
N ASP A 120 -7.76 3.68 -19.55
CA ASP A 120 -8.33 4.26 -18.32
C ASP A 120 -9.31 5.42 -18.61
N VAL A 121 -10.29 5.16 -19.47
CA VAL A 121 -11.18 6.21 -20.01
C VAL A 121 -12.42 6.42 -19.15
N ALA A 122 -13.01 5.33 -18.67
CA ALA A 122 -14.18 5.37 -17.81
C ALA A 122 -13.74 5.46 -16.34
N PHE A 123 -14.43 6.29 -15.54
CA PHE A 123 -14.19 6.41 -14.11
C PHE A 123 -14.81 5.22 -13.36
N VAL A 124 -14.16 4.06 -13.44
CA VAL A 124 -14.63 2.78 -12.89
C VAL A 124 -13.47 2.04 -12.24
N THR A 125 -13.76 1.24 -11.21
CA THR A 125 -12.80 0.23 -10.73
C THR A 125 -13.10 -1.12 -11.35
N VAL A 126 -12.10 -1.79 -11.94
CA VAL A 126 -12.28 -3.10 -12.58
C VAL A 126 -11.77 -4.22 -11.69
N LYS A 127 -12.69 -5.05 -11.20
CA LYS A 127 -12.41 -6.31 -10.50
C LYS A 127 -12.43 -7.46 -11.49
N TYR A 128 -11.36 -8.24 -11.54
CA TYR A 128 -11.31 -9.45 -12.37
C TYR A 128 -11.47 -10.72 -11.50
N SER A 129 -11.97 -11.81 -12.10
CA SER A 129 -11.82 -13.15 -11.52
C SER A 129 -10.37 -13.60 -11.55
N LEU A 130 -9.99 -14.57 -10.71
CA LEU A 130 -8.63 -15.11 -10.71
C LEU A 130 -8.18 -15.66 -12.08
N GLU A 131 -9.09 -16.30 -12.83
CA GLU A 131 -8.80 -16.77 -14.18
C GLU A 131 -8.41 -15.62 -15.12
N PHE A 132 -9.09 -14.47 -15.03
CA PHE A 132 -8.74 -13.27 -15.79
C PHE A 132 -7.40 -12.67 -15.35
N TYR A 133 -7.14 -12.57 -14.04
CA TYR A 133 -5.86 -12.08 -13.53
C TYR A 133 -4.68 -12.93 -14.02
N ARG A 134 -4.82 -14.26 -14.04
CA ARG A 134 -3.79 -15.17 -14.58
C ARG A 134 -3.52 -14.90 -16.05
N MET A 135 -4.58 -14.75 -16.85
CA MET A 135 -4.46 -14.44 -18.28
C MET A 135 -3.78 -13.08 -18.50
N LEU A 136 -4.11 -12.06 -17.71
CA LEU A 136 -3.45 -10.76 -17.71
C LEU A 136 -1.96 -10.89 -17.32
N ALA A 137 -1.66 -11.63 -16.25
CA ALA A 137 -0.31 -11.83 -15.72
C ALA A 137 0.64 -12.46 -16.75
N GLU A 138 0.12 -13.34 -17.62
CA GLU A 138 0.88 -13.96 -18.71
C GLU A 138 1.18 -13.01 -19.88
N ASN A 139 0.47 -11.89 -19.98
CA ASN A 139 0.45 -11.00 -21.15
C ASN A 139 0.59 -9.51 -20.77
N LEU A 140 1.15 -9.18 -19.60
CA LEU A 140 1.25 -7.81 -19.09
C LEU A 140 1.96 -6.86 -20.07
N GLU A 141 2.88 -7.37 -20.88
CA GLU A 141 3.60 -6.60 -21.90
C GLU A 141 2.71 -6.07 -23.05
N LYS A 142 1.48 -6.59 -23.19
CA LYS A 142 0.49 -6.10 -24.16
C LYS A 142 -0.31 -4.91 -23.65
N LEU A 143 -0.21 -4.59 -22.36
CA LEU A 143 -0.87 -3.45 -21.75
C LEU A 143 -0.04 -2.18 -21.97
N ALA A 144 -0.72 -1.10 -22.29
CA ALA A 144 -0.11 0.23 -22.29
C ALA A 144 0.25 0.64 -20.85
N GLU A 145 1.17 1.59 -20.70
CA GLU A 145 1.57 2.07 -19.37
C GLU A 145 0.39 2.52 -18.51
N VAL A 146 -0.56 3.26 -19.09
CA VAL A 146 -1.77 3.71 -18.38
C VAL A 146 -2.65 2.54 -17.90
N GLU A 147 -2.71 1.45 -18.67
CA GLU A 147 -3.52 0.27 -18.32
C GLU A 147 -2.83 -0.58 -17.24
N LEU A 148 -1.49 -0.61 -17.23
CA LEU A 148 -0.73 -1.21 -16.14
C LEU A 148 -0.93 -0.45 -14.83
N ILE A 149 -0.94 0.89 -14.90
CA ILE A 149 -1.22 1.74 -13.74
C ILE A 149 -2.64 1.45 -13.24
N GLN A 150 -3.64 1.52 -14.13
CA GLN A 150 -5.03 1.25 -13.79
C GLN A 150 -5.21 -0.14 -13.16
N LEU A 151 -4.59 -1.19 -13.70
CA LEU A 151 -4.68 -2.54 -13.13
C LEU A 151 -4.26 -2.59 -11.67
N PHE A 152 -3.15 -1.93 -11.30
CA PHE A 152 -2.66 -1.95 -9.93
C PHE A 152 -3.39 -0.95 -9.02
N GLU A 153 -3.87 0.19 -9.54
CA GLU A 153 -4.74 1.11 -8.79
C GLU A 153 -6.09 0.45 -8.46
N ASP A 154 -6.67 -0.27 -9.43
CA ASP A 154 -7.89 -1.05 -9.24
C ASP A 154 -7.69 -2.11 -8.16
N ILE A 155 -6.59 -2.88 -8.22
CA ILE A 155 -6.25 -3.85 -7.16
C ILE A 155 -6.11 -3.16 -5.79
N ALA A 156 -5.43 -2.01 -5.72
CA ALA A 156 -5.24 -1.28 -4.46
C ALA A 156 -6.58 -0.87 -3.84
N VAL A 157 -7.48 -0.28 -4.65
CA VAL A 157 -8.83 0.10 -4.22
C VAL A 157 -9.60 -1.12 -3.75
N LEU A 158 -9.58 -2.21 -4.52
CA LEU A 158 -10.31 -3.44 -4.20
C LEU A 158 -9.81 -4.08 -2.89
N LEU A 159 -8.50 -4.07 -2.64
CA LEU A 159 -7.92 -4.57 -1.38
C LEU A 159 -8.32 -3.73 -0.16
N SER A 160 -8.53 -2.42 -0.35
CA SER A 160 -8.88 -1.48 0.72
C SER A 160 -10.38 -1.33 1.00
N THR A 161 -11.24 -1.97 0.21
CA THR A 161 -12.71 -1.81 0.30
C THR A 161 -13.38 -3.14 0.64
N ASN A 162 -14.69 -3.09 0.92
CA ASN A 162 -15.50 -4.28 1.18
C ASN A 162 -15.70 -5.20 -0.05
N THR A 163 -15.15 -4.84 -1.21
CA THR A 163 -15.16 -5.65 -2.43
C THR A 163 -14.04 -6.67 -2.50
N ASN A 164 -13.09 -6.59 -1.54
CA ASN A 164 -11.98 -7.51 -1.43
C ASN A 164 -12.46 -8.96 -1.30
N ASN A 165 -11.79 -9.86 -2.02
CA ASN A 165 -11.95 -11.30 -1.90
C ASN A 165 -10.61 -11.98 -2.26
N SER A 166 -10.59 -13.32 -2.16
CA SER A 166 -9.42 -14.12 -2.51
C SER A 166 -8.92 -13.87 -3.94
N ASP A 167 -9.82 -13.69 -4.93
CA ASP A 167 -9.43 -13.40 -6.31
C ASP A 167 -8.54 -12.15 -6.43
N VAL A 168 -8.83 -11.08 -5.68
CA VAL A 168 -8.08 -9.82 -5.74
C VAL A 168 -6.68 -10.01 -5.14
N ALA A 169 -6.59 -10.61 -3.96
CA ALA A 169 -5.31 -10.88 -3.32
C ALA A 169 -4.43 -11.83 -4.16
N LEU A 170 -5.02 -12.91 -4.68
CA LEU A 170 -4.34 -13.84 -5.58
C LEU A 170 -3.99 -13.18 -6.92
N GLY A 171 -4.85 -12.31 -7.43
CA GLY A 171 -4.62 -11.52 -8.63
C GLY A 171 -3.39 -10.63 -8.52
N LEU A 172 -3.20 -9.97 -7.37
CA LEU A 172 -1.97 -9.24 -7.07
C LEU A 172 -0.75 -10.15 -7.11
N LEU A 173 -0.80 -11.32 -6.46
CA LEU A 173 0.33 -12.25 -6.44
C LEU A 173 0.66 -12.80 -7.84
N GLU A 174 -0.36 -13.15 -8.64
CA GLU A 174 -0.19 -13.66 -10.01
C GLU A 174 0.39 -12.58 -10.92
N THR A 175 -0.16 -11.37 -10.89
CA THR A 175 0.32 -10.25 -11.73
C THR A 175 1.75 -9.87 -11.37
N VAL A 176 2.09 -9.74 -10.08
CA VAL A 176 3.47 -9.49 -9.62
C VAL A 176 4.41 -10.63 -10.05
N LYS A 177 4.00 -11.89 -9.88
CA LYS A 177 4.79 -13.05 -10.32
C LYS A 177 5.05 -13.02 -11.82
N GLY A 178 4.05 -12.59 -12.61
CA GLY A 178 4.09 -12.41 -14.06
C GLY A 178 5.12 -11.37 -14.54
N ILE A 179 5.47 -10.37 -13.72
CA ILE A 179 6.49 -9.36 -14.07
C ILE A 179 7.90 -9.96 -14.01
N LYS A 180 8.36 -10.46 -15.16
CA LYS A 180 9.68 -11.08 -15.31
C LYS A 180 10.82 -10.06 -15.43
N LYS A 181 10.60 -8.94 -16.13
CA LYS A 181 11.61 -7.93 -16.45
C LYS A 181 11.18 -6.54 -16.00
N ILE A 182 11.80 -6.01 -14.94
CA ILE A 182 11.37 -4.70 -14.38
C ILE A 182 12.00 -3.49 -15.07
N LYS A 183 13.13 -3.66 -15.77
CA LYS A 183 13.83 -2.54 -16.42
C LYS A 183 13.01 -1.78 -17.47
N HIS A 184 12.08 -2.48 -18.13
CA HIS A 184 11.26 -1.95 -19.21
C HIS A 184 9.79 -1.85 -18.82
N PHE A 185 9.47 -2.12 -17.56
CA PHE A 185 8.12 -2.04 -17.05
C PHE A 185 7.84 -0.63 -16.54
N SER A 186 6.58 -0.22 -16.51
CA SER A 186 6.22 1.10 -15.96
C SER A 186 6.64 1.18 -14.50
N LYS A 187 7.52 2.14 -14.18
CA LYS A 187 7.98 2.38 -12.81
C LYS A 187 6.83 2.74 -11.89
N LYS A 188 5.86 3.53 -12.37
CA LYS A 188 4.66 3.95 -11.61
C LYS A 188 3.78 2.75 -11.27
N ALA A 189 3.47 1.90 -12.26
CA ALA A 189 2.71 0.68 -12.05
C ALA A 189 3.41 -0.26 -11.03
N LEU A 190 4.73 -0.42 -11.15
CA LEU A 190 5.53 -1.19 -10.19
C LEU A 190 5.50 -0.60 -8.78
N THR A 191 5.58 0.72 -8.63
CA THR A 191 5.50 1.39 -7.32
C THR A 191 4.19 1.04 -6.62
N ILE A 192 3.06 1.07 -7.33
CA ILE A 192 1.75 0.68 -6.78
C ILE A 192 1.74 -0.81 -6.44
N ALA A 193 2.16 -1.67 -7.38
CA ALA A 193 2.20 -3.12 -7.18
C ALA A 193 3.05 -3.55 -5.97
N VAL A 194 4.23 -2.95 -5.79
CA VAL A 194 5.12 -3.23 -4.65
C VAL A 194 4.54 -2.70 -3.34
N THR A 195 3.88 -1.54 -3.37
CA THR A 195 3.19 -0.98 -2.20
C THR A 195 2.11 -1.94 -1.72
N GLU A 196 1.23 -2.39 -2.62
CA GLU A 196 0.17 -3.32 -2.27
C GLU A 196 0.69 -4.70 -1.88
N LEU A 197 1.76 -5.18 -2.53
CA LEU A 197 2.42 -6.42 -2.11
C LEU A 197 2.96 -6.29 -0.68
N THR A 198 3.53 -5.14 -0.31
CA THR A 198 4.03 -4.89 1.04
C THR A 198 2.89 -4.85 2.05
N ASN A 199 1.79 -4.16 1.73
CA ASN A 199 0.61 -4.08 2.59
C ASN A 199 0.00 -5.47 2.83
N LEU A 200 -0.21 -6.25 1.76
CA LEU A 200 -0.72 -7.61 1.83
C LEU A 200 0.24 -8.52 2.62
N ALA A 201 1.54 -8.44 2.33
CA ALA A 201 2.56 -9.20 3.03
C ALA A 201 2.53 -8.94 4.53
N GLN A 202 2.46 -7.67 4.94
CA GLN A 202 2.44 -7.28 6.35
C GLN A 202 1.18 -7.79 7.05
N ALA A 203 0.00 -7.58 6.44
CA ALA A 203 -1.28 -8.01 7.00
C ALA A 203 -1.35 -9.54 7.17
N VAL A 204 -0.89 -10.31 6.18
CA VAL A 204 -0.89 -11.77 6.28
C VAL A 204 0.20 -12.25 7.23
N SER A 205 1.40 -11.66 7.19
CA SER A 205 2.56 -12.08 7.98
C SER A 205 2.34 -11.93 9.48
N SER A 206 1.80 -10.79 9.95
CA SER A 206 1.58 -10.53 11.38
C SER A 206 0.57 -11.49 12.00
N TYR A 207 -0.48 -11.86 11.26
CA TYR A 207 -1.48 -12.83 11.71
C TYR A 207 -0.97 -14.27 11.61
N SER A 208 -0.43 -14.66 10.45
CA SER A 208 0.04 -16.03 10.19
C SER A 208 1.25 -16.42 11.04
N TYR A 209 2.09 -15.49 11.48
CA TYR A 209 3.23 -15.82 12.36
C TYR A 209 2.79 -16.59 13.63
N PHE A 210 1.69 -16.19 14.25
CA PHE A 210 1.16 -16.82 15.47
C PHE A 210 0.19 -17.97 15.16
N LYS A 211 -0.58 -17.86 14.08
CA LYS A 211 -1.72 -18.76 13.80
C LYS A 211 -1.46 -19.82 12.72
N ASP A 212 -0.53 -19.58 11.81
CA ASP A 212 -0.25 -20.42 10.64
C ASP A 212 1.18 -20.24 10.12
N LYS A 213 2.14 -20.86 10.83
CA LYS A 213 3.57 -20.76 10.50
C LYS A 213 3.91 -21.23 9.07
N ASN A 214 3.13 -22.15 8.51
CA ASN A 214 3.36 -22.66 7.16
C ASN A 214 3.02 -21.60 6.11
N LEU A 215 1.84 -20.97 6.23
CA LEU A 215 1.46 -19.84 5.38
C LEU A 215 2.47 -18.69 5.50
N HIS A 216 2.86 -18.33 6.73
CA HIS A 216 3.87 -17.31 7.00
C HIS A 216 5.19 -17.59 6.25
N HIS A 217 5.73 -18.80 6.40
CA HIS A 217 6.99 -19.18 5.75
C HIS A 217 6.91 -19.14 4.22
N LYS A 218 5.81 -19.64 3.65
CA LYS A 218 5.62 -19.69 2.21
C LYS A 218 5.46 -18.31 1.59
N LEU A 219 4.70 -17.43 2.25
CA LEU A 219 4.55 -16.04 1.82
C LEU A 219 5.90 -15.31 1.83
N LEU A 220 6.68 -15.42 2.92
CA LEU A 220 8.01 -14.81 2.97
C LEU A 220 8.96 -15.35 1.90
N LYS A 221 8.89 -16.66 1.62
CA LYS A 221 9.67 -17.28 0.53
C LYS A 221 9.26 -16.75 -0.85
N PHE A 222 7.97 -16.58 -1.11
CA PHE A 222 7.47 -15.97 -2.34
C PHE A 222 8.02 -14.55 -2.51
N ILE A 223 7.88 -13.72 -1.46
CA ILE A 223 8.36 -12.33 -1.48
C ILE A 223 9.87 -12.27 -1.69
N ASP A 224 10.64 -13.08 -0.97
CA ASP A 224 12.11 -13.14 -1.07
C ASP A 224 12.59 -13.47 -2.50
N GLN A 225 11.89 -14.37 -3.19
CA GLN A 225 12.19 -14.73 -4.57
C GLN A 225 11.91 -13.58 -5.54
N ILE A 226 10.77 -12.91 -5.39
CA ILE A 226 10.38 -11.75 -6.21
C ILE A 226 11.37 -10.60 -6.01
N GLU A 227 11.63 -10.24 -4.75
CA GLU A 227 12.53 -9.15 -4.38
C GLU A 227 13.95 -9.40 -4.91
N SER A 228 14.53 -10.59 -4.64
CA SER A 228 15.87 -10.95 -5.12
C SER A 228 15.97 -10.87 -6.64
N ARG A 229 14.96 -11.37 -7.36
CA ARG A 229 14.90 -11.36 -8.83
C ARG A 229 14.85 -9.94 -9.38
N TRP A 230 14.12 -9.05 -8.73
CA TRP A 230 13.96 -7.67 -9.19
C TRP A 230 15.18 -6.81 -8.82
N LEU A 231 15.66 -6.87 -7.59
CA LEU A 231 16.85 -6.14 -7.15
C LEU A 231 18.10 -6.48 -7.98
N SER A 232 18.27 -7.75 -8.36
CA SER A 232 19.40 -8.21 -9.19
C SER A 232 19.38 -7.71 -10.63
N GLN A 233 18.23 -7.23 -11.11
CA GLN A 233 18.15 -6.61 -12.44
C GLN A 233 18.64 -5.16 -12.42
N LEU A 234 18.56 -4.46 -11.29
CA LEU A 234 18.89 -3.03 -11.22
C LEU A 234 20.40 -2.78 -11.04
N GLN A 235 20.87 -1.61 -11.51
CA GLN A 235 22.25 -1.16 -11.34
C GLN A 235 22.39 -0.33 -10.06
N TRP A 236 23.33 -0.67 -9.18
CA TRP A 236 23.47 -0.07 -7.85
C TRP A 236 24.79 0.68 -7.61
N ASP A 237 25.70 0.66 -8.58
CA ASP A 237 27.02 1.29 -8.48
C ASP A 237 26.95 2.81 -8.65
N ASP A 238 26.29 3.24 -9.72
CA ASP A 238 26.02 4.64 -10.00
C ASP A 238 24.53 4.93 -9.91
N LEU A 239 24.17 5.88 -9.06
CA LEU A 239 22.80 6.31 -8.79
C LEU A 239 22.62 7.80 -9.14
N SER A 240 23.61 8.43 -9.77
CA SER A 240 23.58 9.87 -10.07
C SER A 240 22.55 10.26 -11.14
N SER A 241 22.15 9.31 -12.00
CA SER A 241 21.24 9.53 -13.12
C SER A 241 19.81 9.04 -12.87
N ILE A 242 19.49 8.52 -11.68
CA ILE A 242 18.15 7.99 -11.42
C ILE A 242 17.18 9.14 -11.11
N ASP A 243 15.98 9.06 -11.67
CA ASP A 243 14.89 10.00 -11.37
C ASP A 243 14.19 9.66 -10.02
N GLU A 244 13.36 10.58 -9.55
CA GLU A 244 12.62 10.44 -8.28
C GLU A 244 11.71 9.21 -8.28
N THR A 245 11.06 8.89 -9.41
CA THR A 245 10.18 7.72 -9.52
C THR A 245 10.96 6.41 -9.38
N GLU A 246 12.17 6.33 -9.96
CA GLU A 246 13.04 5.17 -9.82
C GLU A 246 13.66 5.07 -8.42
N ALA A 247 14.04 6.20 -7.82
CA ALA A 247 14.51 6.24 -6.45
C ALA A 247 13.44 5.71 -5.48
N GLU A 248 12.18 6.12 -5.68
CA GLU A 248 11.02 5.66 -4.93
C GLU A 248 10.77 4.15 -5.11
N LEU A 249 10.76 3.66 -6.36
CA LEU A 249 10.62 2.23 -6.62
C LEU A 249 11.73 1.42 -5.94
N ARG A 250 12.99 1.87 -6.04
CA ARG A 250 14.14 1.20 -5.40
C ARG A 250 14.03 1.21 -3.88
N ARG A 251 13.52 2.30 -3.28
CA ARG A 251 13.24 2.38 -1.84
C ARG A 251 12.24 1.29 -1.43
N LEU A 252 11.12 1.19 -2.14
CA LEU A 252 10.09 0.18 -1.85
C LEU A 252 10.61 -1.24 -2.04
N LEU A 253 11.32 -1.50 -3.14
CA LEU A 253 11.92 -2.82 -3.39
C LEU A 253 12.88 -3.25 -2.27
N MET A 254 13.74 -2.35 -1.79
CA MET A 254 14.65 -2.65 -0.67
C MET A 254 13.92 -2.78 0.69
N SER A 255 12.69 -2.31 0.79
CA SER A 255 11.89 -2.33 2.02
C SER A 255 10.87 -3.46 2.06
N LEU A 256 10.81 -4.28 1.01
CA LEU A 256 9.77 -5.30 0.83
C LEU A 256 9.94 -6.46 1.83
N ASN A 257 11.15 -6.99 1.99
CA ASN A 257 11.49 -7.91 3.07
C ASN A 257 12.88 -7.58 3.64
N TYR A 258 12.92 -7.03 4.85
CA TYR A 258 14.17 -6.65 5.53
C TYR A 258 15.10 -7.83 5.90
N GLN A 259 14.64 -9.08 5.72
CA GLN A 259 15.47 -10.28 5.86
C GLN A 259 16.05 -10.76 4.53
N ASN A 260 15.76 -10.10 3.41
CA ASN A 260 16.25 -10.48 2.09
C ASN A 260 17.78 -10.33 1.98
N GLY A 261 18.44 -11.44 1.63
CA GLY A 261 19.91 -11.47 1.56
C GLY A 261 20.50 -10.64 0.41
N THR A 262 19.76 -10.43 -0.68
CA THR A 262 20.17 -9.59 -1.82
C THR A 262 20.10 -8.11 -1.44
N ALA A 263 18.99 -7.69 -0.84
CA ALA A 263 18.78 -6.34 -0.32
C ALA A 263 19.84 -5.99 0.74
N ALA A 264 20.11 -6.89 1.69
CA ALA A 264 21.13 -6.68 2.71
C ALA A 264 22.54 -6.45 2.12
N LYS A 265 22.92 -7.21 1.08
CA LYS A 265 24.20 -7.02 0.37
C LYS A 265 24.27 -5.67 -0.33
N ILE A 266 23.19 -5.27 -1.02
CA ILE A 266 23.08 -3.96 -1.68
C ILE A 266 23.18 -2.86 -0.63
N ALA A 267 22.43 -2.95 0.46
CA ALA A 267 22.43 -1.97 1.55
C ALA A 267 23.81 -1.82 2.19
N LYS A 268 24.54 -2.91 2.48
CA LYS A 268 25.91 -2.82 3.03
C LYS A 268 26.88 -2.11 2.07
N LYS A 269 26.73 -2.29 0.75
CA LYS A 269 27.52 -1.57 -0.26
C LYS A 269 27.18 -0.09 -0.29
N LEU A 270 25.89 0.24 -0.35
CA LEU A 270 25.40 1.62 -0.35
C LEU A 270 25.69 2.35 0.96
N TYR A 271 25.64 1.67 2.10
CA TYR A 271 26.02 2.19 3.42
C TYR A 271 27.47 2.66 3.42
N LYS A 272 28.42 1.85 2.91
CA LYS A 272 29.83 2.28 2.80
C LYS A 272 29.97 3.53 1.93
N LYS A 273 29.23 3.59 0.81
CA LYS A 273 29.21 4.75 -0.08
C LYS A 273 28.58 5.99 0.57
N LEU A 274 27.54 5.81 1.38
CA LEU A 274 26.93 6.89 2.15
C LEU A 274 27.88 7.42 3.24
N MET A 275 28.58 6.54 3.95
CA MET A 275 29.47 6.93 5.05
C MET A 275 30.80 7.53 4.57
N HIS A 276 31.35 7.04 3.47
CA HIS A 276 32.74 7.33 3.06
C HIS A 276 32.93 7.58 1.54
N GLY A 277 31.85 7.53 0.76
CA GLY A 277 31.90 7.61 -0.69
C GLY A 277 31.92 9.05 -1.22
N PRO A 278 31.76 9.20 -2.55
CA PRO A 278 31.79 10.50 -3.21
C PRO A 278 30.54 11.33 -2.87
N LYS A 279 30.69 12.65 -3.07
CA LYS A 279 29.58 13.61 -2.95
C LYS A 279 28.46 13.28 -3.93
N ASN A 280 27.21 13.63 -3.57
CA ASN A 280 26.02 13.53 -4.44
C ASN A 280 25.86 12.15 -5.10
N SER A 281 25.90 11.07 -4.31
CA SER A 281 26.04 9.72 -4.86
C SER A 281 24.98 8.72 -4.37
N ILE A 282 24.18 9.11 -3.38
CA ILE A 282 23.07 8.34 -2.82
C ILE A 282 21.78 9.19 -2.89
N PRO A 283 20.69 8.71 -3.52
CA PRO A 283 19.37 9.33 -3.44
C PRO A 283 18.85 9.36 -1.99
N LYS A 284 18.19 10.45 -1.59
CA LYS A 284 17.67 10.62 -0.22
C LYS A 284 16.61 9.56 0.13
N GLU A 285 15.87 9.07 -0.86
CA GLU A 285 14.83 8.06 -0.73
C GLU A 285 15.39 6.74 -0.19
N LEU A 286 16.68 6.45 -0.44
CA LEU A 286 17.32 5.21 -0.02
C LEU A 286 17.89 5.24 1.41
N LEU A 287 17.88 6.38 2.10
CA LEU A 287 18.51 6.50 3.42
C LEU A 287 17.93 5.50 4.43
N LEU A 288 16.61 5.44 4.54
CA LEU A 288 15.93 4.53 5.47
C LEU A 288 16.21 3.06 5.14
N PRO A 289 15.94 2.54 3.93
CA PRO A 289 16.20 1.13 3.65
C PRO A 289 17.67 0.76 3.78
N ILE A 290 18.61 1.65 3.42
CA ILE A 290 20.05 1.42 3.64
C ILE A 290 20.33 1.21 5.13
N PHE A 291 19.89 2.12 6.00
CA PHE A 291 20.15 1.98 7.43
C PHE A 291 19.40 0.80 8.05
N ALA A 292 18.12 0.62 7.74
CA ALA A 292 17.29 -0.45 8.28
C ALA A 292 17.84 -1.84 7.93
N LEU A 293 18.19 -2.09 6.67
CA LEU A 293 18.80 -3.37 6.25
C LEU A 293 20.19 -3.60 6.86
N VAL A 294 20.95 -2.54 7.14
CA VAL A 294 22.22 -2.69 7.87
C VAL A 294 21.98 -3.04 9.33
N GLN A 295 20.94 -2.46 9.95
CA GLN A 295 20.55 -2.68 11.34
C GLN A 295 20.04 -4.11 11.62
N THR A 296 19.42 -4.77 10.64
CA THR A 296 18.97 -6.16 10.80
C THR A 296 20.10 -7.15 11.05
N SER A 297 21.35 -6.78 10.72
CA SER A 297 22.56 -7.58 10.94
C SER A 297 23.73 -6.73 11.46
N ALA A 298 23.43 -5.66 12.19
CA ALA A 298 24.44 -4.71 12.63
C ALA A 298 25.38 -5.29 13.68
N SER A 299 26.68 -5.08 13.45
CA SER A 299 27.67 -5.16 14.52
C SER A 299 27.51 -4.00 15.51
N ASN A 300 28.08 -4.16 16.71
CA ASN A 300 28.15 -3.06 17.69
C ASN A 300 28.82 -1.79 17.12
N LYS A 301 29.73 -1.94 16.15
CA LYS A 301 30.38 -0.81 15.46
C LYS A 301 29.39 -0.09 14.55
N GLU A 302 28.73 -0.81 13.65
CA GLU A 302 27.78 -0.25 12.69
C GLU A 302 26.59 0.40 13.42
N PHE A 303 26.06 -0.24 14.46
CA PHE A 303 25.02 0.35 15.30
C PHE A 303 25.45 1.71 15.86
N LYS A 304 26.66 1.79 16.44
CA LYS A 304 27.20 3.05 17.00
C LYS A 304 27.43 4.13 15.94
N GLU A 305 27.88 3.75 14.74
CA GLU A 305 28.08 4.67 13.62
C GLU A 305 26.75 5.27 13.15
N ILE A 306 25.73 4.44 12.91
CA ILE A 306 24.39 4.91 12.54
C ILE A 306 23.78 5.74 13.67
N PHE A 307 23.90 5.29 14.92
CA PHE A 307 23.40 6.00 16.10
C PHE A 307 24.03 7.40 16.24
N LYS A 308 25.31 7.57 15.87
CA LYS A 308 25.97 8.89 15.87
C LYS A 308 25.30 9.88 14.92
N LEU A 309 24.73 9.41 13.81
CA LEU A 309 24.03 10.26 12.83
C LEU A 309 22.75 10.89 13.38
N ILE A 310 22.19 10.36 14.47
CA ILE A 310 21.05 10.97 15.16
C ILE A 310 21.42 12.34 15.75
N LYS A 311 22.65 12.47 16.27
CA LYS A 311 23.16 13.72 16.87
C LYS A 311 24.04 14.52 15.91
N SER A 312 24.61 13.88 14.91
CA SER A 312 25.52 14.51 13.94
C SER A 312 25.16 14.11 12.50
N PRO A 313 23.93 14.41 12.04
CA PRO A 313 23.47 13.99 10.71
C PRO A 313 24.29 14.60 9.56
N GLY A 314 24.86 15.80 9.76
CA GLY A 314 25.68 16.49 8.77
C GLY A 314 26.93 15.74 8.29
N LEU A 315 27.33 14.66 8.98
CA LEU A 315 28.52 13.87 8.63
C LEU A 315 28.41 13.20 7.24
N VAL A 316 27.20 12.91 6.77
CA VAL A 316 26.98 12.16 5.51
C VAL A 316 26.19 12.94 4.47
N VAL A 317 25.64 14.12 4.80
CA VAL A 317 24.76 14.89 3.91
C VAL A 317 25.41 15.20 2.56
N GLN A 318 26.71 15.48 2.54
CA GLN A 318 27.45 15.75 1.30
C GLN A 318 27.44 14.58 0.30
N ASN A 319 27.25 13.35 0.77
CA ASN A 319 27.23 12.14 -0.06
C ASN A 319 25.83 11.85 -0.65
N ILE A 320 24.84 12.65 -0.29
CA ILE A 320 23.45 12.51 -0.71
C ILE A 320 23.17 13.45 -1.88
N ILE A 321 22.45 12.97 -2.90
CA ILE A 321 22.01 13.75 -4.05
C ILE A 321 21.08 14.87 -3.56
N GLN A 322 21.37 16.10 -3.98
CA GLN A 322 20.64 17.28 -3.56
C GLN A 322 19.31 17.44 -4.31
N PRO A 323 18.27 18.03 -3.67
CA PRO A 323 18.28 18.62 -2.33
C PRO A 323 18.10 17.57 -1.22
N ALA A 324 19.03 17.55 -0.26
CA ALA A 324 18.96 16.69 0.92
C ALA A 324 19.37 17.46 2.18
N SER A 325 18.65 17.22 3.27
CA SER A 325 18.86 17.91 4.54
C SER A 325 19.48 17.00 5.60
N SER A 326 20.11 17.62 6.61
CA SER A 326 20.48 16.93 7.85
C SER A 326 19.28 16.26 8.54
N TYR A 327 18.07 16.78 8.33
CA TYR A 327 16.86 16.23 8.93
C TYR A 327 16.48 14.88 8.31
N ASP A 328 16.63 14.73 6.98
CA ASP A 328 16.37 13.47 6.28
C ASP A 328 17.27 12.33 6.82
N VAL A 329 18.55 12.63 7.06
CA VAL A 329 19.51 11.70 7.66
C VAL A 329 19.12 11.34 9.09
N GLN A 330 18.75 12.35 9.88
CA GLN A 330 18.37 12.15 11.28
C GLN A 330 17.13 11.26 11.38
N ILE A 331 16.09 11.52 10.58
CA ILE A 331 14.87 10.69 10.51
C ILE A 331 15.22 9.26 10.17
N ALA A 332 15.96 9.06 9.08
CA ALA A 332 16.30 7.73 8.61
C ALA A 332 17.13 6.96 9.66
N ALA A 333 18.09 7.63 10.32
CA ALA A 333 18.90 7.03 11.36
C ALA A 333 18.07 6.63 12.60
N VAL A 334 17.20 7.52 13.09
CA VAL A 334 16.30 7.21 14.23
C VAL A 334 15.36 6.06 13.87
N ASN A 335 14.69 6.14 12.72
CA ASN A 335 13.74 5.13 12.26
C ASN A 335 14.40 3.74 12.09
N SER A 336 15.64 3.70 11.58
CA SER A 336 16.38 2.45 11.42
C SER A 336 16.61 1.67 12.72
N LEU A 337 16.58 2.33 13.89
CA LEU A 337 16.75 1.66 15.18
C LEU A 337 15.66 0.62 15.46
N GLY A 338 14.46 0.80 14.88
CA GLY A 338 13.35 -0.15 14.99
C GLY A 338 13.57 -1.45 14.20
N PHE A 339 14.64 -1.56 13.42
CA PHE A 339 14.94 -2.73 12.59
C PHE A 339 16.06 -3.61 13.16
N VAL A 340 16.58 -3.29 14.34
CA VAL A 340 17.59 -4.12 15.00
C VAL A 340 16.99 -5.45 15.45
N THR A 341 17.73 -6.54 15.20
CA THR A 341 17.30 -7.91 15.54
C THR A 341 18.09 -8.49 16.73
N ALA A 342 19.34 -8.06 16.93
CA ALA A 342 20.16 -8.52 18.04
C ALA A 342 19.61 -8.06 19.38
N LYS A 343 19.42 -8.99 20.33
CA LYS A 343 18.79 -8.75 21.63
C LYS A 343 19.43 -7.60 22.42
N ASP A 344 20.76 -7.50 22.45
CA ASP A 344 21.45 -6.42 23.16
C ASP A 344 21.24 -5.06 22.50
N LEU A 345 21.14 -5.02 21.17
CA LEU A 345 20.86 -3.80 20.41
C LEU A 345 19.40 -3.36 20.53
N ARG A 346 18.44 -4.30 20.51
CA ARG A 346 17.02 -4.01 20.81
C ARG A 346 16.86 -3.36 22.18
N ASN A 347 17.51 -3.91 23.20
CA ASN A 347 17.51 -3.32 24.54
C ASN A 347 18.15 -1.93 24.59
N LYS A 348 19.25 -1.71 23.86
CA LYS A 348 19.87 -0.38 23.73
C LYS A 348 18.91 0.63 23.08
N THR A 349 18.20 0.23 22.04
CA THR A 349 17.17 1.07 21.39
C THR A 349 16.06 1.42 22.37
N LEU A 350 15.48 0.44 23.04
CA LEU A 350 14.40 0.67 24.02
C LEU A 350 14.85 1.57 25.18
N ASN A 351 16.07 1.38 25.70
CA ASN A 351 16.63 2.24 26.74
C ASN A 351 16.89 3.67 26.24
N PHE A 352 17.35 3.82 24.99
CA PHE A 352 17.52 5.13 24.35
C PHE A 352 16.17 5.87 24.29
N VAL A 353 15.10 5.22 23.86
CA VAL A 353 13.75 5.82 23.85
C VAL A 353 13.29 6.20 25.26
N SER A 354 13.41 5.29 26.23
CA SER A 354 13.01 5.54 27.63
C SER A 354 13.72 6.73 28.28
N THR A 355 14.92 7.06 27.83
CA THR A 355 15.75 8.13 28.41
C THR A 355 15.73 9.42 27.58
N ASN A 356 15.10 9.42 26.41
CA ASN A 356 15.13 10.54 25.45
C ASN A 356 13.76 10.82 24.82
N PHE A 357 12.69 10.70 25.61
CA PHE A 357 11.32 11.03 25.19
C PHE A 357 11.15 12.46 24.62
N ASP A 358 12.06 13.38 24.94
CA ASP A 358 12.09 14.77 24.45
C ASP A 358 12.64 14.93 23.03
N ILE A 359 13.31 13.91 22.49
CA ILE A 359 13.83 13.98 21.11
C ILE A 359 12.65 13.92 20.15
N ALA A 360 12.54 14.92 19.28
CA ALA A 360 11.54 14.91 18.22
C ALA A 360 11.66 13.64 17.37
N MET A 361 10.53 13.01 17.05
CA MET A 361 10.44 11.80 16.23
C MET A 361 11.02 10.53 16.85
N ILE A 362 11.23 10.52 18.18
CA ILE A 362 11.74 9.35 18.90
C ILE A 362 10.80 8.13 18.76
N GLU A 363 9.52 8.33 18.43
CA GLU A 363 8.57 7.27 18.07
C GLU A 363 9.10 6.39 16.93
N PHE A 364 9.79 6.97 15.94
CA PHE A 364 10.30 6.21 14.80
C PHE A 364 11.31 5.14 15.22
N ALA A 365 12.00 5.32 16.35
CA ALA A 365 12.96 4.33 16.84
C ALA A 365 12.33 3.00 17.26
N VAL A 366 11.01 2.97 17.49
CA VAL A 366 10.28 1.74 17.89
C VAL A 366 9.28 1.26 16.84
N ILE A 367 8.89 2.09 15.87
CA ILE A 367 7.88 1.70 14.86
C ILE A 367 8.29 0.46 14.07
N GLY A 368 9.58 0.32 13.73
CA GLY A 368 10.07 -0.86 13.01
C GLY A 368 9.89 -2.19 13.76
N PHE A 369 9.72 -2.17 15.09
CA PHE A 369 9.51 -3.41 15.87
C PHE A 369 8.17 -4.08 15.59
N ARG A 370 7.19 -3.36 15.02
CA ARG A 370 5.93 -3.96 14.54
C ARG A 370 6.12 -4.99 13.41
N LEU A 371 7.30 -5.03 12.79
CA LEU A 371 7.65 -6.01 11.75
C LEU A 371 8.39 -7.21 12.34
N GLN A 372 8.55 -7.28 13.66
CA GLN A 372 9.37 -8.26 14.37
C GLN A 372 8.51 -8.97 15.43
N PRO A 373 7.61 -9.88 15.02
CA PRO A 373 6.67 -10.55 15.92
C PRO A 373 7.35 -11.44 16.97
N ASP A 374 8.60 -11.84 16.75
CA ASP A 374 9.46 -12.50 17.74
C ASP A 374 9.82 -11.62 18.94
N PHE A 375 9.57 -10.31 18.88
CA PHE A 375 9.93 -9.33 19.92
C PHE A 375 8.73 -8.72 20.64
N TYR A 376 7.50 -9.13 20.30
CA TYR A 376 6.29 -8.51 20.86
C TYR A 376 6.20 -8.65 22.39
N ASP A 377 6.69 -9.76 22.94
CA ASP A 377 6.73 -9.99 24.39
C ASP A 377 7.62 -9.00 25.13
N GLU A 378 8.86 -8.81 24.66
CA GLU A 378 9.78 -7.85 25.26
C GLU A 378 9.32 -6.41 25.04
N LEU A 379 8.72 -6.11 23.89
CA LEU A 379 8.16 -4.79 23.60
C LEU A 379 6.99 -4.46 24.54
N TRP A 380 6.09 -5.42 24.76
CA TRP A 380 4.99 -5.31 25.72
C TRP A 380 5.49 -5.15 27.16
N SER A 381 6.51 -5.93 27.54
CA SER A 381 7.14 -5.85 28.86
C SER A 381 7.76 -4.47 29.12
N TRP A 382 8.48 -3.94 28.14
CA TRP A 382 9.05 -2.60 28.18
C TRP A 382 7.96 -1.53 28.31
N PHE A 383 6.89 -1.63 27.51
CA PHE A 383 5.79 -0.67 27.57
C PHE A 383 5.13 -0.65 28.94
N ASN A 384 4.82 -1.81 29.51
CA ASN A 384 4.23 -1.89 30.86
C ASN A 384 5.11 -1.25 31.92
N LEU A 385 6.43 -1.52 31.87
CA LEU A 385 7.39 -0.98 32.82
C LEU A 385 7.43 0.56 32.77
N HIS A 386 7.35 1.14 31.57
CA HIS A 386 7.46 2.58 31.35
C HIS A 386 6.12 3.31 31.21
N PHE A 387 4.99 2.60 31.21
CA PHE A 387 3.67 3.14 30.93
C PHE A 387 3.34 4.34 31.82
N ARG A 388 3.57 4.24 33.14
CA ARG A 388 3.26 5.34 34.06
C ARG A 388 3.99 6.63 33.69
N THR A 389 5.27 6.53 33.33
CA THR A 389 6.09 7.68 32.92
C THR A 389 5.58 8.24 31.60
N ILE A 390 5.34 7.39 30.60
CA ILE A 390 4.86 7.77 29.27
C ILE A 390 3.46 8.41 29.36
N TYR A 391 2.51 7.75 30.01
CA TYR A 391 1.15 8.25 30.18
C TYR A 391 1.09 9.56 30.97
N SER A 392 1.78 9.65 32.12
CA SER A 392 1.74 10.85 32.96
C SER A 392 2.24 12.09 32.23
N ARG A 393 3.18 11.92 31.29
CA ARG A 393 3.69 12.99 30.44
C ARG A 393 2.69 13.37 29.35
N ALA A 394 2.11 12.40 28.65
CA ALA A 394 1.08 12.64 27.63
C ALA A 394 -0.15 13.34 28.21
N ALA A 395 -0.62 12.90 29.39
CA ALA A 395 -1.78 13.48 30.05
C ALA A 395 -1.58 14.92 30.54
N ARG A 396 -0.33 15.39 30.71
CA ARG A 396 0.00 16.74 31.19
C ARG A 396 0.34 17.72 30.07
N GLU A 397 0.59 17.23 28.86
CA GLU A 397 1.06 18.06 27.76
C GLU A 397 -0.10 18.83 27.11
N LYS A 398 0.10 20.14 26.92
CA LYS A 398 -0.91 21.03 26.30
C LYS A 398 -0.75 21.15 24.78
N ASP A 399 0.48 21.02 24.27
CA ASP A 399 0.82 21.25 22.86
C ASP A 399 0.60 19.99 21.98
N GLY A 400 0.31 18.84 22.61
CA GLY A 400 -0.09 17.59 21.96
C GLY A 400 0.99 16.85 21.16
N LYS A 401 2.25 17.30 21.15
CA LYS A 401 3.35 16.65 20.41
C LYS A 401 3.71 15.29 21.00
N PHE A 402 3.92 15.23 22.31
CA PHE A 402 4.12 14.00 23.04
C PHE A 402 2.85 13.13 23.10
N THR A 403 1.65 13.72 23.08
CA THR A 403 0.40 12.95 22.92
C THR A 403 0.37 12.20 21.58
N LYS A 404 0.90 12.78 20.49
CA LYS A 404 1.06 12.06 19.21
C LYS A 404 2.04 10.88 19.32
N PHE A 405 3.19 11.09 19.98
CA PHE A 405 4.12 10.00 20.30
C PHE A 405 3.42 8.89 21.09
N PHE A 406 2.68 9.26 22.14
CA PHE A 406 1.93 8.33 22.99
C PHE A 406 0.97 7.50 22.15
N ASN A 407 0.14 8.15 21.33
CA ASN A 407 -0.85 7.47 20.50
C ASN A 407 -0.17 6.51 19.52
N ALA A 408 0.81 6.98 18.75
CA ALA A 408 1.50 6.16 17.75
C ALA A 408 2.16 4.91 18.35
N VAL A 409 2.88 5.07 19.47
CA VAL A 409 3.59 3.95 20.11
C VAL A 409 2.61 3.02 20.83
N THR A 410 1.64 3.57 21.56
CA THR A 410 0.67 2.75 22.32
C THR A 410 -0.23 1.95 21.39
N GLU A 411 -0.76 2.56 20.35
CA GLU A 411 -1.61 1.91 19.35
C GLU A 411 -0.84 0.79 18.63
N MET A 412 0.39 1.05 18.19
CA MET A 412 1.25 0.02 17.57
C MET A 412 1.52 -1.16 18.50
N ILE A 413 1.80 -0.91 19.78
CA ILE A 413 2.06 -1.98 20.76
C ILE A 413 0.79 -2.76 21.05
N PHE A 414 -0.35 -2.10 21.18
CA PHE A 414 -1.64 -2.78 21.36
C PHE A 414 -2.00 -3.64 20.16
N GLU A 415 -1.85 -3.12 18.94
CA GLU A 415 -2.02 -3.90 17.70
C GLU A 415 -1.11 -5.13 17.70
N SER A 416 0.17 -4.96 18.05
CA SER A 416 1.15 -6.06 18.16
C SER A 416 0.70 -7.13 19.16
N CYS A 417 0.22 -6.74 20.34
CA CYS A 417 -0.30 -7.65 21.35
C CYS A 417 -1.55 -8.42 20.90
N LEU A 418 -2.43 -7.81 20.08
CA LEU A 418 -3.66 -8.45 19.62
C LEU A 418 -3.40 -9.66 18.70
N HIS A 419 -2.23 -9.75 18.06
CA HIS A 419 -1.86 -10.88 17.20
C HIS A 419 -1.59 -12.19 17.95
N ASP A 420 -1.21 -12.13 19.23
CA ASP A 420 -0.94 -13.29 20.08
C ASP A 420 -2.05 -13.46 21.13
N ASP A 421 -2.59 -14.68 21.30
CA ASP A 421 -3.75 -14.89 22.18
C ASP A 421 -3.47 -14.54 23.65
N ARG A 422 -2.25 -14.81 24.12
CA ARG A 422 -1.86 -14.52 25.50
C ARG A 422 -1.71 -13.01 25.68
N LEU A 423 -0.92 -12.36 24.81
CA LEU A 423 -0.73 -10.92 24.86
C LEU A 423 -2.04 -10.15 24.68
N SER A 424 -2.96 -10.66 23.85
CA SER A 424 -4.30 -10.11 23.65
C SER A 424 -5.12 -10.10 24.97
N GLY A 425 -5.04 -11.18 25.74
CA GLY A 425 -5.63 -11.24 27.09
C GLY A 425 -4.98 -10.28 28.08
N GLU A 426 -3.65 -10.16 28.03
CA GLU A 426 -2.88 -9.24 28.89
C GLU A 426 -3.20 -7.77 28.59
N VAL A 427 -3.19 -7.36 27.32
CA VAL A 427 -3.48 -5.98 26.91
C VAL A 427 -4.93 -5.61 27.20
N THR A 428 -5.89 -6.51 26.99
CA THR A 428 -7.30 -6.29 27.33
C THR A 428 -7.49 -6.05 28.83
N THR A 429 -6.81 -6.85 29.65
CA THR A 429 -6.83 -6.70 31.11
C THR A 429 -6.17 -5.39 31.54
N PHE A 430 -5.05 -5.04 30.91
CA PHE A 430 -4.35 -3.79 31.15
C PHE A 430 -5.22 -2.58 30.85
N VAL A 431 -5.85 -2.52 29.67
CA VAL A 431 -6.71 -1.40 29.24
C VAL A 431 -7.88 -1.22 30.21
N LYS A 432 -8.56 -2.32 30.58
CA LYS A 432 -9.63 -2.30 31.59
C LYS A 432 -9.16 -1.78 32.95
N LYS A 433 -7.92 -2.11 33.35
CA LYS A 433 -7.34 -1.65 34.62
C LYS A 433 -6.99 -0.17 34.60
N GLN A 434 -6.48 0.36 33.49
CA GLN A 434 -6.17 1.79 33.40
C GLN A 434 -7.46 2.61 33.31
N ASN A 435 -8.43 2.17 32.50
CA ASN A 435 -9.75 2.80 32.32
C ASN A 435 -9.69 4.32 32.11
N VAL A 436 -8.85 4.77 31.17
CA VAL A 436 -8.69 6.18 30.81
C VAL A 436 -8.93 6.38 29.32
N GLU A 437 -9.55 7.50 28.96
CA GLU A 437 -9.99 7.80 27.59
C GLU A 437 -8.88 7.65 26.56
N LEU A 438 -7.70 8.25 26.82
CA LEU A 438 -6.57 8.21 25.88
C LEU A 438 -6.12 6.77 25.57
N VAL A 439 -6.11 5.89 26.57
CA VAL A 439 -5.75 4.47 26.41
C VAL A 439 -6.85 3.71 25.68
N ASN A 440 -8.11 3.95 26.03
CA ASN A 440 -9.26 3.31 25.37
C ASN A 440 -9.31 3.68 23.88
N ASN A 441 -9.04 4.93 23.52
CA ASN A 441 -9.00 5.38 22.13
C ASN A 441 -7.91 4.65 21.34
N CYS A 442 -6.70 4.52 21.89
CA CYS A 442 -5.61 3.75 21.26
C CYS A 442 -6.00 2.27 21.09
N PHE A 443 -6.64 1.68 22.10
CA PHE A 443 -7.06 0.26 22.04
C PHE A 443 -8.16 0.02 21.01
N ASN A 444 -9.15 0.90 20.92
CA ASN A 444 -10.21 0.81 19.92
C ASN A 444 -9.64 0.92 18.50
N SER A 445 -8.73 1.87 18.26
CA SER A 445 -8.08 2.03 16.96
C SER A 445 -7.21 0.82 16.60
N ALA A 446 -6.43 0.29 17.55
CA ALA A 446 -5.67 -0.94 17.36
C ALA A 446 -6.57 -2.16 17.07
N THR A 447 -7.72 -2.25 17.73
CA THR A 447 -8.69 -3.34 17.53
C THR A 447 -9.32 -3.28 16.14
N GLU A 448 -9.71 -2.09 15.68
CA GLU A 448 -10.24 -1.89 14.32
C GLU A 448 -9.23 -2.32 13.25
N LYS A 449 -7.96 -1.91 13.41
CA LYS A 449 -6.87 -2.35 12.52
C LYS A 449 -6.69 -3.86 12.54
N PHE A 450 -6.70 -4.47 13.73
CA PHE A 450 -6.53 -5.90 13.87
C PHE A 450 -7.70 -6.69 13.26
N GLU A 451 -8.95 -6.26 13.44
CA GLU A 451 -10.11 -6.92 12.82
C GLU A 451 -10.08 -6.79 11.29
N ASN A 452 -9.63 -5.67 10.73
CA ASN A 452 -9.39 -5.55 9.29
C ASN A 452 -8.36 -6.58 8.80
N ILE A 453 -7.24 -6.73 9.52
CA ILE A 453 -6.22 -7.75 9.20
C ILE A 453 -6.81 -9.17 9.29
N LYS A 454 -7.63 -9.44 10.30
CA LYS A 454 -8.26 -10.75 10.49
C LYS A 454 -9.28 -11.06 9.40
N LEU A 455 -10.05 -10.08 8.93
CA LEU A 455 -10.96 -10.22 7.79
C LEU A 455 -10.17 -10.59 6.52
N LEU A 456 -9.05 -9.89 6.24
CA LEU A 456 -8.15 -10.24 5.15
C LEU A 456 -7.64 -11.68 5.25
N ASN A 457 -7.36 -12.16 6.47
CA ASN A 457 -6.85 -13.50 6.70
C ASN A 457 -7.93 -14.60 6.76
N GLY A 458 -9.19 -14.26 7.04
CA GLY A 458 -10.32 -15.21 7.11
C GLY A 458 -10.65 -15.86 5.78
N SER A 459 -10.25 -15.24 4.67
CA SER A 459 -10.43 -15.73 3.29
C SER A 459 -9.22 -16.55 2.76
N ASN A 460 -8.26 -16.90 3.62
CA ASN A 460 -6.94 -17.39 3.19
C ASN A 460 -6.85 -18.88 2.79
N ASP A 461 -7.92 -19.67 2.80
CA ASP A 461 -7.80 -21.08 2.38
C ASP A 461 -7.28 -21.20 0.93
N GLU A 462 -7.74 -20.32 0.04
CA GLU A 462 -7.24 -20.26 -1.33
C GLU A 462 -5.81 -19.69 -1.43
N LEU A 463 -5.45 -18.72 -0.56
CA LEU A 463 -4.07 -18.20 -0.47
C LEU A 463 -3.09 -19.26 0.05
N ARG A 464 -3.53 -20.10 1.00
CA ARG A 464 -2.78 -21.25 1.50
C ARG A 464 -2.52 -22.23 0.37
N GLU A 465 -3.56 -22.61 -0.37
CA GLU A 465 -3.45 -23.53 -1.50
C GLU A 465 -2.55 -22.99 -2.61
N TYR A 466 -2.66 -21.70 -2.94
CA TYR A 466 -1.86 -21.08 -3.99
C TYR A 466 -0.35 -21.05 -3.69
N LEU A 467 0.01 -20.89 -2.41
CA LEU A 467 1.41 -20.84 -1.99
C LEU A 467 2.01 -22.23 -1.69
N VAL A 468 1.24 -23.32 -1.86
CA VAL A 468 1.72 -24.73 -1.87
C VAL A 468 2.29 -25.06 -3.24
#